data_AF-A0A925XGI6-F1
#
_entry.id   AF-A0A925XGI6-F1
#
_cell.length_a   1.000
_cell.length_b   1.000
_cell.length_c   1.000
_cell.angle_alpha   90.00
_cell.angle_beta   90.00
_cell.angle_gamma   90.00
#
_symmetry.space_group_name_H-M   'P 1'
#
loop_
_entity.id
_entity.type
_entity.pdbx_description
1 polymer ?
#
loop_
_entity_poly.entity_id
_entity_poly.type
_entity_poly.pdbx_seq_one_letter_code
_entity_poly.pdbx_strand_id
1 'polypeptide(L)'
;QLFGHGIVATVEDFGLQGEFPSHPELLDWLAVEFGQGDRGTRRQGDEQTKRDAINPPLPLSPCPPVSSLAWDTKRLQRLIVTSATYRQSSAITPESLRVEPRNRLLGRAPRYRLDAEAIRDAALFSSGLLAERIGGPSVKPYQPTDLWKAVVYDTKNTQSYEPSRGEGLYRRSMYTYWKRQVPPPSMSQLDAPTREVCVLRRQRTNTPLQALVLMNDPQFVEAARALAERMATSSRDDQSRLTNGFRWATSRTPSDSERDTLMRLFAAERSRFRERTRSVDSLLAVGESSVATGLDRAELAAWTVVANVLLNLDEAISRE
;
A
#
# COMPACT_ATOMS: atom_id res chain seq x y z
N GLN A 1 -3.99 -6.74 4.74
CA GLN A 1 -4.42 -6.57 6.15
C GLN A 1 -4.19 -5.11 6.53
N LEU A 2 -5.24 -4.29 6.64
CA LEU A 2 -5.15 -2.83 6.86
C LEU A 2 -4.93 -2.44 8.33
N PHE A 3 -5.25 -3.33 9.27
CA PHE A 3 -5.35 -3.03 10.70
C PHE A 3 -4.39 -3.86 11.57
N GLY A 4 -3.37 -4.51 10.98
CA GLY A 4 -2.46 -5.37 11.74
C GLY A 4 -3.16 -6.61 12.30
N HIS A 5 -2.97 -6.90 13.58
CA HIS A 5 -3.63 -8.02 14.26
C HIS A 5 -5.11 -7.70 14.49
N GLY A 6 -6.01 -8.60 14.06
CA GLY A 6 -7.45 -8.44 14.31
C GLY A 6 -7.78 -8.61 15.79
N ILE A 7 -9.01 -8.22 16.17
CA ILE A 7 -9.54 -8.48 17.53
C ILE A 7 -9.50 -9.99 17.81
N VAL A 8 -9.78 -10.80 16.78
CA VAL A 8 -9.51 -12.24 16.71
C VAL A 8 -8.33 -12.46 15.76
N ALA A 9 -7.31 -13.17 16.23
CA ALA A 9 -6.09 -13.42 15.46
C ALA A 9 -6.29 -14.42 14.32
N THR A 10 -7.12 -15.44 14.58
CA THR A 10 -7.41 -16.50 13.63
C THR A 10 -8.35 -15.99 12.55
N VAL A 11 -7.96 -16.20 11.30
CA VAL A 11 -8.78 -15.88 10.12
C VAL A 11 -9.68 -17.07 9.75
N GLU A 12 -9.31 -18.26 10.23
CA GLU A 12 -9.96 -19.55 10.00
C GLU A 12 -10.43 -20.12 11.35
N ASP A 13 -11.35 -21.08 11.32
CA ASP A 13 -11.88 -21.81 12.48
C ASP A 13 -12.48 -20.93 13.60
N PHE A 14 -13.59 -20.24 13.29
CA PHE A 14 -14.37 -19.54 14.30
C PHE A 14 -15.06 -20.52 15.27
N GLY A 15 -14.92 -20.29 16.58
CA GLY A 15 -15.56 -21.10 17.62
C GLY A 15 -14.55 -21.75 18.56
N LEU A 16 -14.76 -23.02 18.91
CA LEU A 16 -13.98 -23.75 19.94
C LEU A 16 -12.48 -23.93 19.60
N GLN A 17 -12.10 -23.87 18.33
CA GLN A 17 -10.71 -24.02 17.89
C GLN A 17 -10.03 -22.69 17.48
N GLY A 18 -10.79 -21.59 17.46
CA GLY A 18 -10.27 -20.25 17.19
C GLY A 18 -9.69 -19.61 18.44
N GLU A 19 -8.83 -18.62 18.26
CA GLU A 19 -8.39 -17.81 19.41
C GLU A 19 -9.55 -16.95 19.94
N PHE A 20 -9.63 -16.81 21.26
CA PHE A 20 -10.58 -15.89 21.87
C PHE A 20 -10.28 -14.44 21.48
N PRO A 21 -11.32 -13.60 21.31
CA PRO A 21 -11.12 -12.19 21.02
C PRO A 21 -10.34 -11.52 22.14
N SER A 22 -9.38 -10.68 21.76
CA SER A 22 -8.59 -9.88 22.69
C SER A 22 -9.45 -8.89 23.50
N HIS A 23 -10.54 -8.39 22.91
CA HIS A 23 -11.43 -7.39 23.50
C HIS A 23 -12.91 -7.82 23.28
N PRO A 24 -13.42 -8.80 24.04
CA PRO A 24 -14.78 -9.32 23.87
C PRO A 24 -15.84 -8.24 24.10
N GLU A 25 -15.65 -7.39 25.11
CA GLU A 25 -16.58 -6.29 25.43
C GLU A 25 -16.74 -5.29 24.29
N LEU A 26 -15.69 -5.06 23.50
CA LEU A 26 -15.74 -4.21 22.31
C LEU A 26 -16.60 -4.85 21.21
N LEU A 27 -16.53 -6.17 21.04
CA LEU A 27 -17.37 -6.87 20.08
C LEU A 27 -18.84 -6.83 20.48
N ASP A 28 -19.13 -7.00 21.76
CA ASP A 28 -20.49 -6.88 22.30
C ASP A 28 -21.04 -5.47 22.07
N TRP A 29 -20.23 -4.45 22.39
CA TRP A 29 -20.61 -3.06 22.14
C TRP A 29 -20.84 -2.78 20.65
N LEU A 30 -19.97 -3.25 19.75
CA LEU A 30 -20.13 -3.09 18.31
C LEU A 30 -21.40 -3.79 17.79
N ALA A 31 -21.70 -4.98 18.30
CA ALA A 31 -22.90 -5.73 17.93
C ALA A 31 -24.18 -5.01 18.38
N VAL A 32 -24.21 -4.41 19.56
CA VAL A 32 -25.34 -3.61 20.04
C VAL A 32 -25.47 -2.31 19.25
N GLU A 33 -24.36 -1.58 19.11
CA GLU A 33 -24.34 -0.24 18.50
C GLU A 33 -24.75 -0.30 17.02
N PHE A 34 -24.23 -1.27 16.26
CA PHE A 34 -24.45 -1.36 14.81
C PHE A 34 -25.49 -2.41 14.39
N GLY A 35 -25.81 -3.36 15.27
CA GLY A 35 -26.80 -4.39 14.99
C GLY A 35 -28.23 -3.95 15.18
N GLN A 36 -28.48 -2.94 16.01
CA GLN A 36 -29.81 -2.36 16.12
C GLN A 36 -30.03 -1.36 14.98
N GLY A 37 -30.57 -1.85 13.87
CA GLY A 37 -31.01 -0.99 12.77
C GLY A 37 -31.86 0.16 13.30
N ASP A 38 -31.48 1.37 12.88
CA ASP A 38 -32.10 2.67 13.14
C ASP A 38 -33.50 2.63 13.77
N ARG A 39 -33.58 2.61 15.12
CA ARG A 39 -34.81 2.93 15.85
C ARG A 39 -34.94 4.44 15.99
N GLY A 40 -34.97 5.14 14.86
CA GLY A 40 -34.83 6.59 14.82
C GLY A 40 -35.73 7.30 13.82
N THR A 41 -37.03 7.00 13.77
CA THR A 41 -38.16 7.96 13.55
C THR A 41 -39.46 7.24 13.14
N ARG A 42 -40.31 6.88 14.09
CA ARG A 42 -41.78 6.91 13.85
C ARG A 42 -42.34 8.04 14.69
N ARG A 43 -42.62 9.16 14.02
CA ARG A 43 -43.48 10.22 14.58
C ARG A 43 -44.85 9.60 14.89
N GLN A 44 -45.40 9.99 16.03
CA GLN A 44 -46.74 9.66 16.51
C GLN A 44 -47.84 9.98 15.47
N GLY A 45 -48.90 9.18 15.53
CA GLY A 45 -50.15 9.24 14.75
C GLY A 45 -50.38 7.87 14.12
N ASP A 46 -51.43 7.10 14.36
CA ASP A 46 -52.70 7.32 15.04
C ASP A 46 -53.25 5.95 15.50
N GLU A 47 -54.33 6.05 16.26
CA GLU A 47 -55.23 5.08 16.92
C GLU A 47 -55.59 3.74 16.21
N GLN A 48 -56.38 2.93 16.94
CA GLN A 48 -56.90 1.58 16.70
C GLN A 48 -55.89 0.46 17.02
N THR A 49 -56.05 -0.35 18.08
CA THR A 49 -57.26 -1.13 18.38
C THR A 49 -57.18 -1.66 19.82
N LYS A 50 -58.23 -1.41 20.61
CA LYS A 50 -58.47 -2.08 21.90
C LYS A 50 -59.17 -3.43 21.65
N ARG A 51 -58.93 -4.35 22.58
CA ARG A 51 -59.67 -5.60 22.92
C ARG A 51 -59.13 -6.87 22.25
N ASP A 52 -58.48 -7.73 23.04
CA ASP A 52 -59.13 -8.90 23.65
C ASP A 52 -58.19 -9.70 24.59
N ALA A 53 -58.81 -10.19 25.68
CA ALA A 53 -58.55 -11.42 26.44
C ALA A 53 -57.19 -11.70 27.15
N ILE A 54 -57.19 -11.50 28.47
CA ILE A 54 -57.08 -12.53 29.55
C ILE A 54 -56.15 -13.75 29.30
N ASN A 55 -55.18 -13.92 30.21
CA ASN A 55 -54.13 -14.94 30.40
C ASN A 55 -52.80 -14.72 29.66
N PRO A 56 -51.67 -14.49 30.36
CA PRO A 56 -50.35 -14.37 29.73
C PRO A 56 -49.66 -15.75 29.68
N PRO A 57 -49.43 -16.35 28.51
CA PRO A 57 -48.28 -17.22 28.35
C PRO A 57 -47.03 -16.33 28.26
N LEU A 58 -45.99 -16.64 29.03
CA LEU A 58 -44.66 -16.04 28.83
C LEU A 58 -44.29 -16.20 27.36
N PRO A 59 -44.07 -15.11 26.59
CA PRO A 59 -43.62 -15.27 25.22
C PRO A 59 -42.15 -15.68 25.29
N LEU A 60 -41.87 -16.96 25.07
CA LEU A 60 -40.67 -17.34 24.35
C LEU A 60 -40.79 -16.70 22.97
N SER A 61 -40.46 -15.41 22.88
CA SER A 61 -40.34 -14.74 21.60
C SER A 61 -39.26 -15.48 20.81
N PRO A 62 -39.58 -16.07 19.64
CA PRO A 62 -38.55 -16.62 18.79
C PRO A 62 -37.56 -15.49 18.49
N CYS A 63 -36.27 -15.78 18.64
CA CYS A 63 -35.21 -14.88 18.23
C CYS A 63 -35.53 -14.44 16.79
N PRO A 64 -35.63 -13.13 16.50
CA PRO A 64 -36.02 -12.68 15.18
C PRO A 64 -35.02 -13.24 14.15
N PRO A 65 -35.47 -13.62 12.95
CA PRO A 65 -34.57 -14.09 11.90
C PRO A 65 -33.50 -13.02 11.65
N VAL A 66 -32.24 -13.45 11.55
CA VAL A 66 -31.03 -12.62 11.44
C VAL A 66 -31.03 -11.70 10.19
N SER A 67 -32.06 -11.78 9.35
CA SER A 67 -32.22 -11.04 8.09
C SER A 67 -32.59 -9.55 8.23
N SER A 68 -32.63 -8.97 9.43
CA SER A 68 -33.05 -7.57 9.61
C SER A 68 -32.13 -6.69 10.48
N LEU A 69 -30.93 -7.15 10.84
CA LEU A 69 -29.92 -6.24 11.37
C LEU A 69 -29.37 -5.42 10.18
N ALA A 70 -29.93 -4.24 9.94
CA ALA A 70 -29.42 -3.30 8.94
C ALA A 70 -28.14 -2.63 9.48
N TRP A 71 -27.01 -3.31 9.30
CA TRP A 71 -25.70 -2.76 9.68
C TRP A 71 -25.38 -1.50 8.87
N ASP A 72 -25.11 -0.39 9.55
CA ASP A 72 -24.54 0.79 8.90
C ASP A 72 -23.02 0.62 8.71
N THR A 73 -22.66 0.01 7.59
CA THR A 73 -21.27 -0.19 7.18
C THR A 73 -20.49 1.13 7.09
N LYS A 74 -21.13 2.23 6.69
CA LYS A 74 -20.45 3.53 6.54
C LYS A 74 -20.13 4.15 7.88
N ARG A 75 -21.06 4.07 8.84
CA ARG A 75 -20.79 4.52 10.21
C ARG A 75 -19.73 3.64 10.89
N LEU A 76 -19.73 2.33 10.65
CA LEU A 76 -18.70 1.43 11.17
C LEU A 76 -17.31 1.78 10.61
N GLN A 77 -17.21 1.94 9.28
CA GLN A 77 -15.98 2.38 8.62
C GLN A 77 -15.50 3.71 9.18
N ARG A 78 -16.41 4.70 9.34
CA ARG A 78 -16.09 6.00 9.93
C ARG A 78 -15.54 5.85 11.34
N LEU A 79 -16.21 5.09 12.22
CA LEU A 79 -15.77 4.85 13.59
C LEU A 79 -14.36 4.26 13.63
N ILE A 80 -14.08 3.26 12.79
CA ILE A 80 -12.76 2.63 12.73
C ILE A 80 -11.70 3.67 12.34
N VAL A 81 -11.90 4.42 11.25
CA VAL A 81 -10.89 5.37 10.76
C VAL A 81 -10.74 6.62 11.62
N THR A 82 -11.74 6.97 12.43
CA THR A 82 -11.67 8.11 13.37
C THR A 82 -11.32 7.69 14.81
N SER A 83 -11.21 6.40 15.10
CA SER A 83 -10.85 5.89 16.42
C SER A 83 -9.48 6.42 16.89
N ALA A 84 -9.29 6.52 18.20
CA ALA A 84 -7.99 6.86 18.77
C ALA A 84 -6.96 5.80 18.39
N THR A 85 -7.34 4.52 18.47
CA THR A 85 -6.49 3.37 18.12
C THR A 85 -5.99 3.40 16.69
N TYR A 86 -6.84 3.74 15.70
CA TYR A 86 -6.42 3.83 14.30
C TYR A 86 -5.45 4.99 14.03
N ARG A 87 -5.55 6.07 14.81
CA ARG A 87 -4.73 7.28 14.68
C ARG A 87 -3.47 7.27 15.55
N GLN A 88 -3.19 6.18 16.26
CA GLN A 88 -1.95 6.02 17.01
C GLN A 88 -0.74 6.05 16.07
N SER A 89 0.42 6.44 16.62
CA SER A 89 1.71 6.31 15.92
C SER A 89 2.23 4.88 16.01
N SER A 90 2.99 4.42 15.02
CA SER A 90 3.71 3.14 15.10
C SER A 90 5.05 3.24 15.85
N ALA A 91 5.37 4.39 16.48
CA ALA A 91 6.60 4.57 17.25
C ALA A 91 6.72 3.55 18.39
N ILE A 92 7.89 2.92 18.50
CA ILE A 92 8.19 1.90 19.53
C ILE A 92 9.22 2.45 20.49
N THR A 93 8.87 2.52 21.78
CA THR A 93 9.84 2.77 22.86
C THR A 93 10.38 1.45 23.42
N PRO A 94 11.62 1.42 23.93
CA PRO A 94 12.17 0.23 24.58
C PRO A 94 11.29 -0.30 25.71
N GLU A 95 10.64 0.59 26.47
CA GLU A 95 9.72 0.25 27.55
C GLU A 95 8.46 -0.42 27.00
N SER A 96 7.85 0.16 25.96
CA SER A 96 6.68 -0.41 25.28
C SER A 96 6.98 -1.79 24.72
N LEU A 97 8.16 -1.99 24.13
CA LEU A 97 8.58 -3.28 23.59
C LEU A 97 8.80 -4.34 24.69
N ARG A 98 9.31 -3.95 25.86
CA ARG A 98 9.50 -4.85 27.01
C ARG A 98 8.18 -5.30 27.61
N VAL A 99 7.24 -4.38 27.76
CA VAL A 99 5.93 -4.66 28.37
C VAL A 99 5.02 -5.40 27.38
N GLU A 100 4.98 -4.93 26.13
CA GLU A 100 4.13 -5.48 25.08
C GLU A 100 4.88 -5.57 23.71
N PRO A 101 5.47 -6.74 23.42
CA PRO A 101 6.10 -7.02 22.13
C PRO A 101 5.12 -7.24 20.95
N ARG A 102 3.95 -7.86 21.19
CA ARG A 102 2.99 -8.34 20.17
C ARG A 102 1.89 -7.33 19.79
N ASN A 103 1.85 -6.18 20.43
CA ASN A 103 0.83 -5.13 20.34
C ASN A 103 -0.63 -5.63 20.49
N ARG A 104 -0.90 -6.63 21.34
CA ARG A 104 -2.25 -7.18 21.58
C ARG A 104 -3.19 -6.17 22.23
N LEU A 105 -2.66 -5.29 23.07
CA LEU A 105 -3.43 -4.23 23.76
C LEU A 105 -3.65 -2.98 22.88
N LEU A 106 -3.20 -3.01 21.62
CA LEU A 106 -3.38 -1.90 20.67
C LEU A 106 -2.84 -0.56 21.23
N GLY A 107 -1.62 -0.60 21.79
CA GLY A 107 -0.95 0.57 22.37
C GLY A 107 -0.18 1.40 21.34
N ARG A 108 -0.01 0.88 20.12
CA ARG A 108 0.63 1.56 18.98
C ARG A 108 -0.05 1.14 17.68
N ALA A 109 0.13 1.94 16.62
CA ALA A 109 -0.28 1.51 15.29
C ALA A 109 0.60 0.34 14.80
N PRO A 110 0.02 -0.59 14.02
CA PRO A 110 0.78 -1.69 13.46
C PRO A 110 1.64 -1.19 12.30
N ARG A 111 2.95 -1.34 12.43
CA ARG A 111 3.89 -1.21 11.31
C ARG A 111 3.80 -2.46 10.43
N TYR A 112 3.63 -2.25 9.13
CA TYR A 112 3.70 -3.35 8.18
C TYR A 112 4.12 -2.88 6.79
N ARG A 113 4.82 -3.76 6.09
CA ARG A 113 5.19 -3.56 4.69
C ARG A 113 3.95 -3.48 3.80
N LEU A 114 3.95 -2.53 2.89
CA LEU A 114 2.92 -2.34 1.88
C LEU A 114 2.84 -3.56 0.96
N ASP A 115 1.67 -3.80 0.41
CA ASP A 115 1.48 -4.85 -0.59
C ASP A 115 2.12 -4.42 -1.94
N ALA A 116 2.47 -5.37 -2.80
CA ALA A 116 3.19 -5.12 -4.07
C ALA A 116 2.61 -3.98 -4.92
N GLU A 117 1.28 -3.95 -5.06
CA GLU A 117 0.58 -2.93 -5.83
C GLU A 117 0.75 -1.53 -5.21
N ALA A 118 0.71 -1.46 -3.88
CA ALA A 118 0.87 -0.20 -3.14
C ALA A 118 2.32 0.28 -3.15
N ILE A 119 3.32 -0.62 -3.07
CA ILE A 119 4.74 -0.26 -3.22
C ILE A 119 4.97 0.38 -4.59
N ARG A 120 4.48 -0.27 -5.65
CA ARG A 120 4.60 0.24 -7.02
C ARG A 120 3.91 1.60 -7.18
N ASP A 121 2.67 1.71 -6.71
CA ASP A 121 1.88 2.94 -6.85
C ASP A 121 2.46 4.09 -6.01
N ALA A 122 3.01 3.81 -4.82
CA ALA A 122 3.69 4.79 -3.99
C ALA A 122 4.95 5.35 -4.66
N ALA A 123 5.76 4.50 -5.30
CA ALA A 123 6.95 4.93 -6.04
C ALA A 123 6.56 5.84 -7.23
N LEU A 124 5.53 5.46 -7.99
CA LEU A 124 5.02 6.28 -9.10
C LEU A 124 4.40 7.59 -8.61
N PHE A 125 3.70 7.59 -7.47
CA PHE A 125 3.10 8.79 -6.91
C PHE A 125 4.16 9.77 -6.42
N SER A 126 5.15 9.27 -5.67
CA SER A 126 6.24 10.07 -5.11
C SER A 126 7.07 10.74 -6.21
N SER A 127 7.31 10.02 -7.31
CA SER A 127 8.03 10.53 -8.47
C SER A 127 7.20 11.48 -9.34
N GLY A 128 5.88 11.50 -9.17
CA GLY A 128 4.96 12.29 -10.01
C GLY A 128 4.62 11.66 -11.36
N LEU A 129 5.00 10.39 -11.58
CA LEU A 129 4.67 9.65 -12.81
C LEU A 129 3.26 9.04 -12.78
N LEU A 130 2.68 8.82 -11.59
CA LEU A 130 1.42 8.10 -11.45
C LEU A 130 0.29 8.76 -12.25
N ALA A 131 -0.31 7.99 -13.16
CA ALA A 131 -1.51 8.38 -13.86
C ALA A 131 -2.77 8.02 -13.06
N GLU A 132 -3.48 9.05 -12.60
CA GLU A 132 -4.65 8.91 -11.73
C GLU A 132 -5.99 8.71 -12.46
N ARG A 133 -5.97 8.53 -13.78
CA ARG A 133 -7.18 8.26 -14.56
C ARG A 133 -7.91 7.02 -14.04
N ILE A 134 -9.20 7.17 -13.78
CA ILE A 134 -10.08 6.10 -13.32
C ILE A 134 -10.76 5.44 -14.52
N GLY A 135 -10.80 4.10 -14.54
CA GLY A 135 -11.49 3.30 -15.56
C GLY A 135 -10.65 2.99 -16.82
N GLY A 136 -11.26 2.49 -17.88
CA GLY A 136 -10.57 2.15 -19.13
C GLY A 136 -9.91 0.76 -19.16
N PRO A 137 -9.23 0.41 -20.27
CA PRO A 137 -8.69 -0.93 -20.48
C PRO A 137 -7.50 -1.23 -19.56
N SER A 138 -7.23 -2.53 -19.37
CA SER A 138 -6.03 -3.00 -18.69
C SER A 138 -4.77 -2.56 -19.44
N VAL A 139 -3.70 -2.33 -18.69
CA VAL A 139 -2.41 -1.89 -19.22
C VAL A 139 -1.31 -2.89 -18.90
N LYS A 140 -0.21 -2.78 -19.64
CA LYS A 140 0.94 -3.67 -19.57
C LYS A 140 2.18 -2.83 -19.20
N PRO A 141 2.54 -2.71 -17.90
CA PRO A 141 3.77 -2.03 -17.46
C PRO A 141 5.05 -2.71 -17.98
N TYR A 142 6.22 -2.34 -17.47
CA TYR A 142 7.45 -3.02 -17.83
C TYR A 142 7.44 -4.50 -17.41
N GLN A 143 7.92 -5.36 -18.31
CA GLN A 143 8.16 -6.77 -18.04
C GLN A 143 9.37 -7.22 -18.89
N PRO A 144 10.23 -8.12 -18.38
CA PRO A 144 11.28 -8.73 -19.19
C PRO A 144 10.74 -9.41 -20.45
N THR A 145 11.54 -9.39 -21.52
CA THR A 145 11.17 -10.05 -22.77
C THR A 145 11.05 -11.56 -22.58
N ASP A 146 10.29 -12.21 -23.46
CA ASP A 146 10.24 -13.67 -23.62
C ASP A 146 9.61 -14.50 -22.47
N LEU A 147 9.23 -13.89 -21.34
CA LEU A 147 8.54 -14.60 -20.24
C LEU A 147 7.26 -15.32 -20.70
N TRP A 148 6.57 -14.77 -21.70
CA TRP A 148 5.33 -15.35 -22.22
C TRP A 148 5.56 -16.46 -23.24
N LYS A 149 6.74 -16.52 -23.87
CA LYS A 149 7.08 -17.57 -24.85
C LYS A 149 7.26 -18.93 -24.20
N ALA A 150 7.70 -18.96 -22.94
CA ALA A 150 7.94 -20.20 -22.19
C ALA A 150 6.66 -20.97 -21.80
N VAL A 151 5.48 -20.33 -21.85
CA VAL A 151 4.25 -20.86 -21.25
C VAL A 151 3.11 -21.01 -22.27
N VAL A 152 3.26 -20.48 -23.48
CA VAL A 152 2.20 -20.50 -24.49
C VAL A 152 2.37 -21.69 -25.44
N TYR A 153 1.44 -22.64 -25.34
CA TYR A 153 1.37 -23.84 -26.18
C TYR A 153 0.56 -23.64 -27.47
N ASP A 154 -0.20 -22.54 -27.61
CA ASP A 154 -1.16 -22.32 -28.72
C ASP A 154 -0.89 -21.01 -29.49
N THR A 155 -1.13 -21.01 -30.80
CA THR A 155 -0.73 -19.97 -31.77
C THR A 155 -1.64 -18.73 -31.80
N LYS A 156 -2.57 -18.57 -30.86
CA LYS A 156 -3.55 -17.48 -30.85
C LYS A 156 -3.15 -16.32 -29.93
N ASN A 157 -2.90 -15.14 -30.51
CA ASN A 157 -2.90 -13.76 -29.98
C ASN A 157 -2.26 -13.44 -28.60
N THR A 158 -1.59 -14.39 -27.94
CA THR A 158 -1.16 -14.24 -26.53
C THR A 158 0.29 -14.66 -26.28
N GLN A 159 1.09 -14.78 -27.35
CA GLN A 159 2.49 -15.24 -27.28
C GLN A 159 3.48 -14.16 -26.83
N SER A 160 3.27 -12.91 -27.24
CA SER A 160 4.17 -11.80 -26.93
C SER A 160 3.59 -10.86 -25.89
N TYR A 161 4.45 -10.43 -24.97
CA TYR A 161 4.19 -9.29 -24.10
C TYR A 161 4.72 -8.04 -24.78
N GLU A 162 3.82 -7.10 -25.04
CA GLU A 162 4.18 -5.76 -25.52
C GLU A 162 3.82 -4.77 -24.42
N PRO A 163 4.81 -4.07 -23.83
CA PRO A 163 4.55 -3.00 -22.90
C PRO A 163 3.64 -1.94 -23.53
N SER A 164 2.73 -1.41 -22.72
CA SER A 164 1.97 -0.21 -23.07
C SER A 164 2.92 0.97 -23.23
N ARG A 165 2.44 2.04 -23.88
CA ARG A 165 3.21 3.29 -24.06
C ARG A 165 2.57 4.46 -23.32
N GLY A 166 3.36 5.49 -23.07
CA GLY A 166 2.94 6.71 -22.39
C GLY A 166 2.26 6.44 -21.05
N GLU A 167 1.08 7.02 -20.84
CA GLU A 167 0.30 6.88 -19.60
C GLU A 167 0.06 5.41 -19.19
N GLY A 168 0.02 4.49 -20.16
CA GLY A 168 -0.23 3.07 -19.91
C GLY A 168 0.80 2.43 -18.99
N LEU A 169 2.05 2.89 -18.98
CA LEU A 169 3.10 2.36 -18.12
C LEU A 169 2.94 2.79 -16.66
N TYR A 170 2.33 3.95 -16.43
CA TYR A 170 2.29 4.60 -15.11
C TYR A 170 0.90 4.58 -14.46
N ARG A 171 -0.05 3.80 -15.00
CA ARG A 171 -1.36 3.65 -14.35
C ARG A 171 -1.22 2.90 -13.02
N ARG A 172 -2.20 3.14 -12.14
CA ARG A 172 -2.37 2.39 -10.88
C ARG A 172 -2.30 0.89 -11.13
N SER A 173 -1.63 0.18 -10.23
CA SER A 173 -1.35 -1.25 -10.33
C SER A 173 -2.61 -2.09 -10.49
N MET A 174 -3.75 -1.62 -9.97
CA MET A 174 -5.07 -2.21 -10.16
C MET A 174 -5.45 -2.44 -11.63
N TYR A 175 -4.97 -1.59 -12.55
CA TYR A 175 -5.25 -1.69 -13.99
C TYR A 175 -4.24 -2.58 -14.74
N THR A 176 -3.25 -3.14 -14.06
CA THR A 176 -2.25 -4.01 -14.68
C THR A 176 -2.91 -5.27 -15.21
N TYR A 177 -2.55 -5.69 -16.41
CA TYR A 177 -2.98 -6.94 -17.01
C TYR A 177 -2.30 -8.12 -16.30
N TRP A 178 -3.09 -9.07 -15.82
CA TRP A 178 -2.61 -10.29 -15.18
C TRP A 178 -2.90 -11.50 -16.07
N LYS A 179 -1.85 -12.14 -16.59
CA LYS A 179 -1.97 -13.46 -17.22
C LYS A 179 -1.88 -14.52 -16.14
N ARG A 180 -2.88 -15.39 -16.04
CA ARG A 180 -2.99 -16.40 -14.96
C ARG A 180 -1.68 -17.16 -14.69
N GLN A 181 -1.05 -17.68 -15.75
CA GLN A 181 0.17 -18.50 -15.67
C GLN A 181 1.47 -17.68 -15.65
N VAL A 182 1.41 -16.38 -16.00
CA VAL A 182 2.59 -15.50 -16.05
C VAL A 182 2.21 -14.16 -15.41
N PRO A 183 2.09 -14.12 -14.07
CA PRO A 183 1.82 -12.88 -13.35
C PRO A 183 2.97 -11.87 -13.56
N PRO A 184 2.75 -10.57 -13.30
CA PRO A 184 3.83 -9.59 -13.34
C PRO A 184 4.98 -10.01 -12.40
N PRO A 185 6.23 -10.11 -12.89
CA PRO A 185 7.31 -10.73 -12.13
C PRO A 185 7.72 -9.90 -10.92
N SER A 186 7.79 -8.58 -11.04
CA SER A 186 8.10 -7.68 -9.92
C SER A 186 7.04 -7.74 -8.82
N MET A 187 5.76 -7.84 -9.19
CA MET A 187 4.68 -8.00 -8.21
C MET A 187 4.74 -9.36 -7.51
N SER A 188 4.99 -10.44 -8.27
CA SER A 188 5.15 -11.79 -7.72
C SER A 188 6.32 -11.84 -6.73
N GLN A 189 7.44 -11.19 -7.06
CA GLN A 189 8.60 -11.10 -6.17
C GLN A 189 8.30 -10.30 -4.89
N LEU A 190 7.39 -9.32 -4.96
CA LEU A 190 6.90 -8.51 -3.84
C LEU A 190 5.69 -9.16 -3.12
N ASP A 191 5.61 -10.49 -3.13
CA ASP A 191 4.58 -11.30 -2.45
C ASP A 191 3.13 -11.08 -2.95
N ALA A 192 2.95 -10.58 -4.18
CA ALA A 192 1.60 -10.53 -4.76
C ALA A 192 1.07 -11.95 -4.99
N PRO A 193 -0.16 -12.26 -4.55
CA PRO A 193 -0.72 -13.59 -4.74
C PRO A 193 -1.00 -13.86 -6.23
N THR A 194 -0.84 -15.12 -6.63
CA THR A 194 -1.29 -15.55 -7.95
C THR A 194 -2.82 -15.49 -8.04
N ARG A 195 -3.36 -15.40 -9.25
CA ARG A 195 -4.82 -15.41 -9.49
C ARG A 195 -5.35 -16.83 -9.70
N GLU A 196 -4.66 -17.83 -9.17
CA GLU A 196 -5.00 -19.24 -9.34
C GLU A 196 -5.78 -19.81 -8.16
N VAL A 197 -5.56 -19.25 -6.97
CA VAL A 197 -6.16 -19.70 -5.71
C VAL A 197 -6.68 -18.52 -4.90
N CYS A 198 -7.66 -18.76 -4.04
CA CYS A 198 -8.12 -17.78 -3.08
C CYS A 198 -7.08 -17.61 -1.97
N VAL A 199 -6.73 -16.38 -1.62
CA VAL A 199 -5.76 -16.07 -0.56
C VAL A 199 -6.43 -15.18 0.49
N LEU A 200 -6.71 -15.76 1.66
CA LEU A 200 -7.32 -15.06 2.80
C LEU A 200 -6.35 -14.04 3.43
N ARG A 201 -5.08 -14.42 3.55
CA ARG A 201 -4.01 -13.58 4.09
C ARG A 201 -2.81 -13.56 3.15
N ARG A 202 -2.46 -12.37 2.67
CA ARG A 202 -1.26 -12.17 1.86
C ARG A 202 0.00 -12.39 2.70
N GLN A 203 0.95 -13.13 2.16
CA GLN A 203 2.28 -13.29 2.73
C GLN A 203 3.02 -11.94 2.69
N ARG A 204 3.87 -11.70 3.68
CA ARG A 204 4.73 -10.52 3.74
C ARG A 204 6.13 -10.97 4.12
N THR A 205 7.04 -10.93 3.17
CA THR A 205 8.45 -11.25 3.38
C THR A 205 9.31 -10.01 3.28
N ASN A 206 10.54 -10.12 3.78
CA ASN A 206 11.60 -9.16 3.57
C ASN A 206 12.83 -9.92 3.09
N THR A 207 12.89 -10.15 1.78
CA THR A 207 14.00 -10.88 1.16
C THR A 207 14.96 -9.90 0.48
N PRO A 208 16.28 -10.18 0.46
CA PRO A 208 17.23 -9.37 -0.29
C PRO A 208 16.86 -9.21 -1.78
N LEU A 209 16.21 -10.22 -2.37
CA LEU A 209 15.75 -10.18 -3.75
C LEU A 209 14.67 -9.11 -3.98
N GLN A 210 13.82 -8.82 -2.99
CA GLN A 210 12.86 -7.73 -3.09
C GLN A 210 13.53 -6.35 -3.09
N ALA A 211 14.57 -6.16 -2.27
CA ALA A 211 15.37 -4.92 -2.32
C ALA A 211 16.06 -4.77 -3.68
N LEU A 212 16.54 -5.87 -4.28
CA LEU A 212 17.10 -5.86 -5.63
C LEU A 212 16.07 -5.52 -6.71
N VAL A 213 14.81 -5.90 -6.56
CA VAL A 213 13.73 -5.45 -7.47
C VAL A 213 13.58 -3.93 -7.39
N LEU A 214 13.50 -3.36 -6.18
CA LEU A 214 13.36 -1.91 -6.01
C LEU A 214 14.55 -1.12 -6.56
N MET A 215 15.76 -1.69 -6.51
CA MET A 215 16.97 -1.03 -7.04
C MET A 215 17.10 -1.13 -8.55
N ASN A 216 16.69 -2.24 -9.17
CA ASN A 216 17.12 -2.57 -10.54
C ASN A 216 15.99 -2.67 -11.55
N ASP A 217 14.74 -2.90 -11.12
CA ASP A 217 13.64 -2.99 -12.06
C ASP A 217 13.46 -1.63 -12.78
N PRO A 218 13.35 -1.62 -14.12
CA PRO A 218 13.30 -0.37 -14.90
C PRO A 218 12.25 0.61 -14.40
N GLN A 219 11.13 0.10 -13.87
CA GLN A 219 10.06 0.96 -13.40
C GLN A 219 10.45 1.75 -12.13
N PHE A 220 11.22 1.14 -11.22
CA PHE A 220 11.68 1.82 -10.00
C PHE A 220 12.88 2.72 -10.28
N VAL A 221 13.76 2.33 -11.21
CA VAL A 221 14.87 3.18 -11.67
C VAL A 221 14.32 4.44 -12.37
N GLU A 222 13.33 4.28 -13.24
CA GLU A 222 12.65 5.40 -13.88
C GLU A 222 11.92 6.29 -12.87
N ALA A 223 11.19 5.69 -11.91
CA ALA A 223 10.57 6.46 -10.83
C ALA A 223 11.61 7.23 -9.99
N ALA A 224 12.77 6.65 -9.72
CA ALA A 224 13.86 7.33 -9.03
C ALA A 224 14.38 8.52 -9.85
N ARG A 225 14.52 8.37 -11.18
CA ARG A 225 14.92 9.46 -12.06
C ARG A 225 13.89 10.60 -12.05
N ALA A 226 12.60 10.29 -12.21
CA ALA A 226 11.55 11.29 -12.16
C ALA A 226 11.47 11.99 -10.79
N LEU A 227 11.67 11.24 -9.69
CA LEU A 227 11.79 11.82 -8.35
C LEU A 227 13.00 12.75 -8.25
N ALA A 228 14.15 12.37 -8.82
CA ALA A 228 15.34 13.21 -8.86
C ALA A 228 15.13 14.51 -9.67
N GLU A 229 14.44 14.45 -10.81
CA GLU A 229 14.06 15.64 -11.58
C GLU A 229 13.16 16.58 -10.75
N ARG A 230 12.18 16.00 -10.06
CA ARG A 230 11.30 16.72 -9.15
C ARG A 230 12.07 17.35 -7.97
N MET A 231 13.05 16.64 -7.42
CA MET A 231 13.91 17.15 -6.35
C MET A 231 14.77 18.31 -6.86
N ALA A 232 15.46 18.15 -7.99
CA ALA A 232 16.35 19.15 -8.57
C ALA A 232 15.65 20.48 -8.89
N THR A 233 14.37 20.42 -9.28
CA THR A 233 13.54 21.59 -9.60
C THR A 233 12.85 22.22 -8.38
N SER A 234 12.80 21.53 -7.24
CA SER A 234 12.04 21.98 -6.06
C SER A 234 12.66 23.14 -5.27
N SER A 235 13.99 23.27 -5.31
CA SER A 235 14.73 24.30 -4.59
C SER A 235 16.09 24.55 -5.24
N ARG A 236 16.75 25.66 -4.87
CA ARG A 236 18.12 25.98 -5.28
C ARG A 236 19.19 25.36 -4.37
N ASP A 237 18.82 25.02 -3.14
CA ASP A 237 19.72 24.47 -2.14
C ASP A 237 19.61 22.94 -2.07
N ASP A 238 20.75 22.25 -2.10
CA ASP A 238 20.82 20.79 -2.14
C ASP A 238 20.21 20.13 -0.88
N GLN A 239 20.37 20.74 0.30
CA GLN A 239 19.76 20.18 1.52
C GLN A 239 18.23 20.28 1.49
N SER A 240 17.72 21.38 0.97
CA SER A 240 16.28 21.59 0.79
C SER A 240 15.71 20.62 -0.26
N ARG A 241 16.43 20.38 -1.37
CA ARG A 241 16.07 19.36 -2.38
C ARG A 241 15.99 17.96 -1.76
N LEU A 242 17.00 17.59 -0.98
CA LEU A 242 17.03 16.32 -0.26
C LEU A 242 15.86 16.19 0.71
N THR A 243 15.59 17.23 1.51
CA THR A 243 14.49 17.24 2.49
C THR A 243 13.13 17.06 1.80
N ASN A 244 12.91 17.71 0.65
CA ASN A 244 11.69 17.54 -0.13
C ASN A 244 11.55 16.12 -0.67
N GLY A 245 12.60 15.56 -1.28
CA GLY A 245 12.62 14.19 -1.78
C GLY A 245 12.34 13.16 -0.68
N PHE A 246 12.97 13.34 0.48
CA PHE A 246 12.77 12.50 1.66
C PHE A 246 11.31 12.51 2.11
N ARG A 247 10.70 13.71 2.19
CA ARG A 247 9.28 13.88 2.57
C ARG A 247 8.33 13.26 1.56
N TRP A 248 8.61 13.36 0.26
CA TRP A 248 7.75 12.73 -0.75
C TRP A 248 7.78 11.20 -0.68
N ALA A 249 8.95 10.61 -0.42
CA ALA A 249 9.09 9.16 -0.31
C ALA A 249 8.59 8.58 1.02
N THR A 250 8.79 9.27 2.14
CA THR A 250 8.58 8.72 3.50
C THR A 250 7.56 9.48 4.35
N SER A 251 7.03 10.61 3.87
CA SER A 251 6.17 11.53 4.63
C SER A 251 6.76 12.11 5.93
N ARG A 252 8.06 11.94 6.20
CA ARG A 252 8.78 12.54 7.33
C ARG A 252 9.93 13.43 6.88
N THR A 253 10.47 14.22 7.80
CA THR A 253 11.74 14.94 7.58
C THR A 253 12.92 14.03 7.94
N PRO A 254 14.05 14.13 7.22
CA PRO A 254 15.26 13.41 7.60
C PRO A 254 15.82 13.97 8.92
N SER A 255 16.37 13.09 9.76
CA SER A 255 17.24 13.48 10.85
C SER A 255 18.57 14.04 10.33
N ASP A 256 19.32 14.73 11.17
CA ASP A 256 20.58 15.35 10.76
C ASP A 256 21.62 14.30 10.33
N SER A 257 21.70 13.16 11.01
CA SER A 257 22.57 12.04 10.61
C SER A 257 22.21 11.42 9.26
N GLU A 258 20.92 11.32 8.95
CA GLU A 258 20.44 10.80 7.66
C GLU A 258 20.74 11.79 6.55
N ARG A 259 20.48 13.07 6.80
CA ARG A 259 20.78 14.17 5.88
C ARG A 259 22.26 14.19 5.52
N ASP A 260 23.14 14.13 6.52
CA ASP A 260 24.59 14.14 6.31
C ASP A 260 25.06 12.92 5.52
N THR A 261 24.48 11.75 5.78
CA THR A 261 24.82 10.52 5.06
C THR A 261 24.39 10.57 3.60
N LEU A 262 23.16 11.00 3.33
CA LEU A 262 22.64 11.13 1.97
C LEU A 262 23.33 12.25 1.19
N MET A 263 23.72 13.35 1.85
CA MET A 263 24.51 14.42 1.22
C MET A 263 25.93 13.97 0.88
N ARG A 264 26.56 13.14 1.73
CA ARG A 264 27.85 12.50 1.39
C ARG A 264 27.73 11.56 0.20
N LEU A 265 26.67 10.75 0.14
CA LEU A 265 26.36 9.90 -1.01
C LEU A 265 26.21 10.73 -2.29
N PHE A 266 25.40 11.80 -2.23
CA PHE A 266 25.21 12.71 -3.36
C PHE A 266 26.54 13.31 -3.85
N ALA A 267 27.36 13.82 -2.94
CA ALA A 267 28.66 14.41 -3.30
C ALA A 267 29.60 13.38 -3.95
N ALA A 268 29.62 12.15 -3.45
CA ALA A 268 30.43 11.06 -4.00
C ALA A 268 29.97 10.67 -5.42
N GLU A 269 28.67 10.46 -5.61
CA GLU A 269 28.11 10.09 -6.91
C GLU A 269 28.22 11.23 -7.93
N ARG A 270 28.07 12.49 -7.49
CA ARG A 270 28.28 13.66 -8.35
C ARG A 270 29.70 13.70 -8.92
N SER A 271 30.72 13.47 -8.08
CA SER A 271 32.11 13.39 -8.55
C SER A 271 32.31 12.22 -9.51
N ARG A 272 31.76 11.05 -9.17
CA ARG A 272 31.84 9.83 -9.99
C ARG A 272 31.24 9.99 -11.39
N PHE A 273 30.08 10.64 -11.50
CA PHE A 273 29.38 10.81 -12.77
C PHE A 273 29.99 11.90 -13.66
N ARG A 274 30.66 12.90 -13.06
CA ARG A 274 31.44 13.89 -13.83
C ARG A 274 32.62 13.27 -14.56
N GLU A 275 33.21 12.20 -14.02
CA GLU A 275 34.31 11.47 -14.66
C GLU A 275 33.83 10.42 -15.68
N ARG A 276 32.58 9.94 -15.58
CA ARG A 276 32.05 8.81 -16.37
C ARG A 276 30.78 9.15 -17.13
N THR A 277 30.91 9.92 -18.21
CA THR A 277 29.76 10.34 -19.04
C THR A 277 28.93 9.18 -19.60
N ARG A 278 29.56 8.06 -20.01
CA ARG A 278 28.83 6.89 -20.54
C ARG A 278 27.85 6.28 -19.52
N SER A 279 28.21 6.28 -18.23
CA SER A 279 27.35 5.74 -17.17
C SER A 279 26.14 6.64 -16.88
N VAL A 280 26.30 7.96 -17.09
CA VAL A 280 25.20 8.93 -16.99
C VAL A 280 24.16 8.64 -18.06
N ASP A 281 24.59 8.49 -19.31
CA ASP A 281 23.67 8.26 -20.44
C ASP A 281 22.92 6.93 -20.30
N SER A 282 23.59 5.87 -19.84
CA SER A 282 22.93 4.59 -19.60
C SER A 282 21.86 4.66 -18.51
N LEU A 283 22.10 5.40 -17.42
CA LEU A 283 21.16 5.53 -16.31
C LEU A 283 19.97 6.40 -16.71
N LEU A 284 20.22 7.53 -17.37
CA LEU A 284 19.17 8.46 -17.79
C LEU A 284 18.33 7.91 -18.95
N ALA A 285 18.83 6.92 -19.69
CA ALA A 285 18.09 6.23 -20.76
C ALA A 285 17.13 5.14 -20.24
N VAL A 286 17.10 4.85 -18.94
CA VAL A 286 16.17 3.87 -18.37
C VAL A 286 14.75 4.46 -18.31
N GLY A 287 13.79 3.71 -18.87
CA GLY A 287 12.38 4.09 -18.92
C GLY A 287 11.95 4.72 -20.25
N GLU A 288 10.68 5.12 -20.34
CA GLU A 288 10.09 5.78 -21.52
C GLU A 288 9.89 7.28 -21.30
N SER A 289 9.79 7.74 -20.05
CA SER A 289 9.62 9.14 -19.70
C SER A 289 10.79 10.00 -20.18
N SER A 290 10.47 11.18 -20.69
CA SER A 290 11.48 12.14 -21.15
C SER A 290 12.31 12.68 -19.99
N VAL A 291 13.61 12.91 -20.22
CA VAL A 291 14.47 13.63 -19.28
C VAL A 291 14.27 15.14 -19.44
N ALA A 292 14.04 15.86 -18.34
CA ALA A 292 13.92 17.32 -18.38
C ALA A 292 15.12 18.00 -19.04
N THR A 293 14.85 18.94 -19.95
CA THR A 293 15.89 19.75 -20.61
C THR A 293 16.36 20.89 -19.71
N GLY A 294 17.66 21.19 -19.72
CA GLY A 294 18.24 22.31 -18.96
C GLY A 294 18.80 21.95 -17.57
N LEU A 295 18.74 20.69 -17.14
CA LEU A 295 19.44 20.20 -15.96
C LEU A 295 20.82 19.64 -16.32
N ASP A 296 21.81 19.80 -15.42
CA ASP A 296 23.09 19.10 -15.55
C ASP A 296 22.86 17.60 -15.44
N ARG A 297 23.22 16.86 -16.50
CA ARG A 297 23.01 15.41 -16.60
C ARG A 297 23.77 14.65 -15.51
N ALA A 298 24.97 15.12 -15.15
CA ALA A 298 25.77 14.47 -14.11
C ALA A 298 25.15 14.68 -12.72
N GLU A 299 24.63 15.88 -12.46
CA GLU A 299 23.90 16.19 -11.22
C GLU A 299 22.60 15.40 -11.12
N LEU A 300 21.84 15.29 -12.22
CA LEU A 300 20.62 14.51 -12.26
C LEU A 300 20.87 13.01 -12.03
N ALA A 301 21.93 12.45 -12.61
CA ALA A 301 22.32 11.07 -12.36
C ALA A 301 22.68 10.83 -10.89
N ALA A 302 23.39 11.76 -10.25
CA ALA A 302 23.70 11.67 -8.82
C ALA A 302 22.44 11.73 -7.95
N TRP A 303 21.51 12.66 -8.23
CA TRP A 303 20.21 12.70 -7.56
C TRP A 303 19.37 11.45 -7.80
N THR A 304 19.47 10.83 -8.99
CA THR A 304 18.76 9.58 -9.31
C THR A 304 19.21 8.45 -8.40
N VAL A 305 20.51 8.33 -8.10
CA VAL A 305 21.01 7.34 -7.14
C VAL A 305 20.47 7.60 -5.74
N VAL A 306 20.48 8.85 -5.28
CA VAL A 306 19.91 9.22 -3.97
C VAL A 306 18.42 8.89 -3.92
N ALA A 307 17.66 9.27 -4.95
CA ALA A 307 16.23 8.97 -5.06
C ALA A 307 15.95 7.46 -5.09
N ASN A 308 16.80 6.67 -5.74
CA ASN A 308 16.70 5.21 -5.74
C ASN A 308 16.90 4.63 -4.33
N VAL A 309 17.86 5.15 -3.58
CA VAL A 309 18.04 4.80 -2.16
C VAL A 309 16.80 5.17 -1.36
N LEU A 310 16.26 6.38 -1.53
CA LEU A 310 15.05 6.83 -0.82
C LEU A 310 13.85 5.91 -1.08
N LEU A 311 13.62 5.50 -2.33
CA LEU A 311 12.52 4.60 -2.70
C LEU A 311 12.73 3.15 -2.23
N ASN A 312 13.95 2.78 -1.85
CA ASN A 312 14.30 1.47 -1.31
C ASN A 312 14.43 1.44 0.22
N LEU A 313 14.22 2.57 0.89
CA LEU A 313 14.15 2.61 2.36
C LEU A 313 12.96 1.80 2.87
N ASP A 314 13.10 1.17 4.04
CA ASP A 314 12.01 0.41 4.64
C ASP A 314 10.80 1.32 4.94
N GLU A 315 11.07 2.58 5.28
CA GLU A 315 10.06 3.62 5.55
C GLU A 315 9.30 4.05 4.29
N ALA A 316 9.88 3.91 3.09
CA ALA A 316 9.20 4.22 1.85
C ALA A 316 8.23 3.11 1.41
N ILE A 317 8.47 1.88 1.87
CA ILE A 317 7.69 0.68 1.50
C ILE A 317 6.87 0.10 2.65
N SER A 318 6.86 0.77 3.80
CA SER A 318 6.11 0.38 4.98
C SER A 318 5.18 1.49 5.42
N ARG A 319 4.05 1.10 6.03
CA ARG A 319 3.22 2.03 6.78
C ARG A 319 3.77 2.16 8.19
N GLU A 320 4.02 3.39 8.61
CA GLU A 320 4.39 3.81 9.97
C GLU A 320 3.37 4.78 10.58
#